data_AF-A0A521HJ49-F1
#
_entry.id   AF-A0A521HJ49-F1
#
_cell.length_a   1.000
_cell.length_b   1.000
_cell.length_c   1.000
_cell.angle_alpha   90.00
_cell.angle_beta   90.00
_cell.angle_gamma   90.00
#
_symmetry.space_group_name_H-M   'P 1'
#
loop_
_entity.id
_entity.type
_entity.pdbx_description
1 polymer ?
#
loop_
_entity_poly.entity_id
_entity_poly.type
_entity_poly.pdbx_seq_one_letter_code
_entity_poly.pdbx_strand_id
1 'polypeptide(L)'
;MEIDMGSKTEKRGRYVPRDSLNDANDPDVVLASLPIGTHFWKRVLGAIVRKYNSQHAKLYKVVSFKTMRDRSSFYFSFFNELRTHTTFRDADPRVLRERHVQAVVARWLERDMATASIHNYLSFLRTYAGWIGRPGMVREVAYYVGAASPHAHRKQVAVEDRSWTAHGVDIEAKIAEVAAFDPWVGLQLEICHRFGARPKEARHFRPHGALIPRELAVERDAAAYPECEEFVRFAQGTKGGRPRDEPLQTEEQRELLTRLQSIVAKGWYVGEPGRTAAQNADRFYNVLRRFGITRNALGVTAHGLRHQSANDGYEADTGAPSPVRGQQERPDNDADARYRTAIRLGHSRLRSSTFYVGTMGKPGQADAAEDQPAAGGDPVEQSS
;
A
#
# COMPACT_ATOMS: atom_id res chain seq x y z
N MET A 1 -60.43 44.29 44.35
CA MET A 1 -59.86 42.94 44.13
C MET A 1 -59.11 42.99 42.81
N GLU A 2 -57.86 43.41 42.89
CA GLU A 2 -56.92 43.42 41.77
C GLU A 2 -56.41 42.00 41.55
N ILE A 3 -56.44 41.53 40.30
CA ILE A 3 -55.90 40.24 39.91
C ILE A 3 -54.54 40.51 39.26
N ASP A 4 -53.50 40.12 39.98
CA ASP A 4 -52.09 40.17 39.62
C ASP A 4 -51.77 39.27 38.42
N MET A 5 -51.23 39.87 37.36
CA MET A 5 -50.68 39.20 36.18
C MET A 5 -49.17 38.99 36.38
N GLY A 6 -48.81 38.12 37.34
CA GLY A 6 -47.43 37.77 37.67
C GLY A 6 -46.77 36.91 36.59
N SER A 7 -45.71 37.43 35.98
CA SER A 7 -44.87 36.78 34.98
C SER A 7 -44.24 35.48 35.50
N LYS A 8 -44.55 34.33 34.88
CA LYS A 8 -43.76 33.10 35.04
C LYS A 8 -42.53 33.15 34.13
N THR A 9 -41.51 33.88 34.56
CA THR A 9 -40.16 33.76 33.99
C THR A 9 -39.41 32.71 34.80
N GLU A 10 -39.58 31.43 34.45
CA GLU A 10 -38.67 30.39 34.93
C GLU A 10 -37.26 30.73 34.44
N LYS A 11 -36.31 30.88 35.37
CA LYS A 11 -34.88 30.95 35.06
C LYS A 11 -34.49 29.66 34.35
N ARG A 12 -34.48 29.67 33.02
CA ARG A 12 -33.83 28.65 32.19
C ARG A 12 -32.43 28.45 32.76
N GLY A 13 -32.15 27.24 33.25
CA GLY A 13 -30.82 26.85 33.67
C GLY A 13 -29.82 27.24 32.59
N ARG A 14 -28.71 27.88 33.00
CA ARG A 14 -27.60 28.22 32.11
C ARG A 14 -27.28 26.98 31.26
N TYR A 15 -27.40 27.11 29.95
CA TYR A 15 -26.81 26.17 29.02
C TYR A 15 -25.30 26.16 29.29
N VAL A 16 -24.82 25.09 29.92
CA VAL A 16 -23.39 24.82 30.02
C VAL A 16 -22.97 24.30 28.64
N PRO A 17 -22.04 24.98 27.94
CA PRO A 17 -21.58 24.53 26.63
C PRO A 17 -21.10 23.08 26.69
N ARG A 18 -21.36 22.35 25.60
CA ARG A 18 -21.05 20.94 25.38
C ARG A 18 -19.54 20.61 25.31
N ASP A 19 -18.68 21.43 25.90
CA ASP A 19 -17.22 21.28 25.87
C ASP A 19 -16.68 20.34 26.97
N SER A 20 -17.41 20.15 28.07
CA SER A 20 -16.92 19.33 29.20
C SER A 20 -16.88 17.82 28.95
N LEU A 21 -17.45 17.33 27.84
CA LEU A 21 -17.37 15.92 27.43
C LEU A 21 -16.28 15.64 26.38
N ASN A 22 -15.70 16.68 25.77
CA ASN A 22 -14.56 16.54 24.85
C ASN A 22 -13.23 16.43 25.61
N ASP A 23 -13.09 17.08 26.76
CA ASP A 23 -11.85 17.08 27.56
C ASP A 23 -11.47 15.69 28.09
N ALA A 24 -12.44 14.85 28.46
CA ALA A 24 -12.16 13.50 28.99
C ALA A 24 -11.52 12.56 27.96
N ASN A 25 -11.63 12.90 26.67
CA ASN A 25 -11.04 12.17 25.56
C ASN A 25 -9.90 12.95 24.89
N ASP A 26 -9.58 14.17 25.30
CA ASP A 26 -8.41 14.88 24.80
C ASP A 26 -7.15 14.02 25.04
N PRO A 27 -6.34 13.74 24.00
CA PRO A 27 -5.12 12.96 24.15
C PRO A 27 -4.20 13.45 25.28
N ASP A 28 -4.03 14.76 25.45
CA ASP A 28 -3.11 15.34 26.43
C ASP A 28 -3.65 15.22 27.86
N VAL A 29 -4.95 15.41 28.05
CA VAL A 29 -5.62 15.16 29.35
C VAL A 29 -5.49 13.69 29.74
N VAL A 30 -5.70 12.76 28.79
CA VAL A 30 -5.54 11.31 29.05
C VAL A 30 -4.10 10.96 29.41
N LEU A 31 -3.12 11.53 28.73
CA LEU A 31 -1.70 11.25 28.97
C LEU A 31 -1.20 11.84 30.30
N ALA A 32 -1.73 12.99 30.73
CA ALA A 32 -1.38 13.63 31.99
C ALA A 32 -2.06 12.97 33.21
N SER A 33 -3.31 12.52 33.06
CA SER A 33 -4.12 12.00 34.17
C SER A 33 -3.77 10.56 34.60
N LEU A 34 -3.23 9.74 33.70
CA LEU A 34 -2.94 8.33 33.98
C LEU A 34 -1.48 8.14 34.46
N PRO A 35 -1.24 7.44 35.59
CA PRO A 35 0.13 7.19 36.06
C PRO A 35 0.92 6.30 35.09
N ILE A 36 2.25 6.43 35.08
CA ILE A 36 3.14 5.55 34.32
C ILE A 36 2.99 4.11 34.85
N GLY A 37 2.85 3.14 33.95
CA GLY A 37 2.66 1.73 34.29
C GLY A 37 1.19 1.35 34.52
N THR A 38 0.24 2.25 34.23
CA THR A 38 -1.19 1.99 34.42
C THR A 38 -1.67 0.73 33.70
N HIS A 39 -2.63 0.01 34.31
CA HIS A 39 -3.33 -1.10 33.66
C HIS A 39 -4.23 -0.61 32.50
N PHE A 40 -4.59 0.68 32.47
CA PHE A 40 -5.32 1.32 31.36
C PHE A 40 -4.42 1.67 30.16
N TRP A 41 -3.40 0.86 29.88
CA TRP A 41 -2.41 1.10 28.82
C TRP A 41 -3.05 1.30 27.44
N LYS A 42 -4.20 0.66 27.16
CA LYS A 42 -4.94 0.87 25.90
C LYS A 42 -5.43 2.30 25.73
N ARG A 43 -5.83 2.98 26.81
CA ARG A 43 -6.23 4.40 26.78
C ARG A 43 -5.02 5.29 26.50
N VAL A 44 -3.90 5.02 27.16
CA VAL A 44 -2.62 5.71 26.92
C VAL A 44 -2.18 5.56 25.46
N LEU A 45 -2.15 4.33 24.94
CA LEU A 45 -1.79 4.08 23.54
C LEU A 45 -2.77 4.74 22.57
N GLY A 46 -4.07 4.68 22.85
CA GLY A 46 -5.10 5.34 22.05
C GLY A 46 -4.94 6.86 22.00
N ALA A 47 -4.50 7.49 23.09
CA ALA A 47 -4.16 8.92 23.11
C ALA A 47 -2.94 9.24 22.23
N ILE A 48 -1.83 8.47 22.38
CA ILE A 48 -0.63 8.64 21.54
C ILE A 48 -0.97 8.48 20.05
N VAL A 49 -1.71 7.43 19.70
CA VAL A 49 -2.11 7.17 18.31
C VAL A 49 -2.97 8.30 17.76
N ARG A 50 -3.93 8.83 18.53
CA ARG A 50 -4.76 9.97 18.09
C ARG A 50 -3.92 11.23 17.86
N LYS A 51 -2.94 11.49 18.71
CA LYS A 51 -2.09 12.68 18.62
C LYS A 51 -1.12 12.64 17.42
N TYR A 52 -0.53 11.49 17.12
CA TYR A 52 0.64 11.43 16.22
C TYR A 52 0.47 10.59 14.95
N ASN A 53 -0.53 9.71 14.84
CA ASN A 53 -0.53 8.67 13.80
C ASN A 53 -0.72 9.21 12.37
N SER A 54 -1.29 10.40 12.21
CA SER A 54 -1.37 11.11 10.94
C SER A 54 -0.01 11.58 10.41
N GLN A 55 0.99 11.70 11.28
CA GLN A 55 2.30 12.25 10.93
C GLN A 55 3.14 11.24 10.13
N HIS A 56 3.79 11.74 9.08
CA HIS A 56 4.80 10.97 8.38
C HIS A 56 6.10 10.91 9.19
N ALA A 57 6.81 9.80 9.10
CA ALA A 57 7.99 9.53 9.93
C ALA A 57 9.22 10.43 9.64
N LYS A 58 9.16 11.30 8.62
CA LYS A 58 10.33 12.05 8.09
C LYS A 58 9.91 13.34 7.41
N LEU A 59 8.90 13.29 6.55
CA LEU A 59 8.43 14.42 5.77
C LEU A 59 7.33 15.16 6.52
N TYR A 60 7.19 16.47 6.28
CA TYR A 60 6.05 17.24 6.77
C TYR A 60 4.82 16.99 5.90
N LYS A 61 4.17 15.84 6.09
CA LYS A 61 2.94 15.46 5.38
C LYS A 61 2.09 14.48 6.18
N VAL A 62 0.82 14.38 5.81
CA VAL A 62 -0.12 13.38 6.35
C VAL A 62 0.08 12.03 5.66
N VAL A 63 0.12 10.94 6.43
CA VAL A 63 0.16 9.57 5.87
C VAL A 63 -1.22 9.10 5.44
N SER A 64 -1.27 8.07 4.58
CA SER A 64 -2.54 7.52 4.12
C SER A 64 -3.37 6.89 5.26
N PHE A 65 -4.70 6.88 5.13
CA PHE A 65 -5.60 6.16 6.06
C PHE A 65 -5.20 4.69 6.27
N LYS A 66 -4.70 4.02 5.22
CA LYS A 66 -4.18 2.66 5.35
C LYS A 66 -2.97 2.61 6.28
N THR A 67 -2.01 3.51 6.12
CA THR A 67 -0.84 3.58 6.99
C THR A 67 -1.24 3.84 8.44
N MET A 68 -2.20 4.74 8.68
CA MET A 68 -2.72 5.00 10.02
C MET A 68 -3.36 3.74 10.62
N ARG A 69 -4.19 3.03 9.85
CA ARG A 69 -4.83 1.79 10.28
C ARG A 69 -3.79 0.70 10.60
N ASP A 70 -2.86 0.43 9.69
CA ASP A 70 -1.84 -0.61 9.84
C ASP A 70 -0.96 -0.34 11.07
N ARG A 71 -0.54 0.91 11.29
CA ARG A 71 0.23 1.32 12.47
C ARG A 71 -0.57 1.14 13.76
N SER A 72 -1.81 1.61 13.79
CA SER A 72 -2.68 1.50 14.97
C SER A 72 -2.87 0.03 15.36
N SER A 73 -3.32 -0.81 14.42
CA SER A 73 -3.49 -2.25 14.64
C SER A 73 -2.20 -2.91 15.11
N PHE A 74 -1.06 -2.55 14.51
CA PHE A 74 0.24 -3.07 14.93
C PHE A 74 0.60 -2.66 16.37
N TYR A 75 0.50 -1.39 16.75
CA TYR A 75 0.92 -0.97 18.09
C TYR A 75 0.06 -1.59 19.19
N PHE A 76 -1.25 -1.70 18.98
CA PHE A 76 -2.11 -2.38 19.94
C PHE A 76 -1.76 -3.87 20.07
N SER A 77 -1.49 -4.55 18.95
CA SER A 77 -1.03 -5.94 18.95
C SER A 77 0.34 -6.09 19.66
N PHE A 78 1.29 -5.21 19.35
CA PHE A 78 2.63 -5.18 19.94
C PHE A 78 2.60 -5.04 21.46
N PHE A 79 1.88 -4.03 21.98
CA PHE A 79 1.80 -3.81 23.43
C PHE A 79 0.98 -4.88 24.14
N ASN A 80 -0.04 -5.43 23.47
CA ASN A 80 -0.75 -6.59 24.01
C ASN A 80 0.23 -7.76 24.18
N GLU A 81 0.96 -8.12 23.13
CA GLU A 81 1.92 -9.21 23.16
C GLU A 81 3.05 -8.99 24.17
N LEU A 82 3.61 -7.78 24.22
CA LEU A 82 4.64 -7.40 25.20
C LEU A 82 4.15 -7.64 26.62
N ARG A 83 2.91 -7.26 26.94
CA ARG A 83 2.37 -7.36 28.31
C ARG A 83 1.87 -8.76 28.66
N THR A 84 1.38 -9.54 27.70
CA THR A 84 0.78 -10.86 27.97
C THR A 84 1.75 -12.03 27.81
N HIS A 85 2.77 -11.88 26.97
CA HIS A 85 3.66 -12.98 26.60
C HIS A 85 5.14 -12.74 26.89
N THR A 86 5.46 -11.70 27.66
CA THR A 86 6.82 -11.46 28.17
C THR A 86 6.77 -11.13 29.66
N THR A 87 7.94 -10.92 30.27
CA THR A 87 8.05 -10.48 31.66
C THR A 87 7.61 -9.03 31.87
N PHE A 88 7.42 -8.24 30.82
CA PHE A 88 7.07 -6.82 30.88
C PHE A 88 5.56 -6.57 31.01
N ARG A 89 4.92 -7.18 32.02
CA ARG A 89 3.46 -7.11 32.25
C ARG A 89 2.93 -5.69 32.45
N ASP A 90 3.77 -4.79 32.96
CA ASP A 90 3.42 -3.39 33.25
C ASP A 90 3.98 -2.40 32.23
N ALA A 91 4.38 -2.87 31.04
CA ALA A 91 4.92 -1.99 30.00
C ALA A 91 3.94 -0.85 29.64
N ASP A 92 4.38 0.39 29.88
CA ASP A 92 3.62 1.59 29.54
C ASP A 92 3.95 2.04 28.10
N PRO A 93 2.95 2.41 27.29
CA PRO A 93 3.17 2.92 25.93
C PRO A 93 4.09 4.14 25.85
N ARG A 94 4.12 4.99 26.89
CA ARG A 94 5.03 6.15 26.98
C ARG A 94 6.49 5.75 27.24
N VAL A 95 6.74 4.51 27.66
CA VAL A 95 8.06 4.03 28.09
C VAL A 95 8.45 2.76 27.32
N LEU A 96 8.63 2.92 26.00
CA LEU A 96 9.25 1.89 25.18
C LEU A 96 10.77 1.92 25.33
N ARG A 97 11.37 0.75 25.57
CA ARG A 97 12.82 0.56 25.73
C ARG A 97 13.30 -0.54 24.79
N GLU A 98 14.60 -0.55 24.50
CA GLU A 98 15.20 -1.54 23.59
C GLU A 98 14.92 -2.98 24.01
N ARG A 99 15.05 -3.30 25.31
CA ARG A 99 14.75 -4.63 25.86
C ARG A 99 13.32 -5.11 25.57
N HIS A 100 12.35 -4.19 25.48
CA HIS A 100 10.96 -4.53 25.13
C HIS A 100 10.86 -4.93 23.64
N VAL A 101 11.55 -4.19 22.77
CA VAL A 101 11.63 -4.51 21.34
C VAL A 101 12.31 -5.84 21.14
N GLN A 102 13.45 -6.07 21.79
CA GLN A 102 14.20 -7.32 21.70
C GLN A 102 13.35 -8.53 22.13
N ALA A 103 12.63 -8.42 23.26
CA ALA A 103 11.76 -9.50 23.73
C ALA A 103 10.64 -9.85 22.74
N VAL A 104 10.02 -8.84 22.10
CA VAL A 104 8.96 -9.11 21.11
C VAL A 104 9.54 -9.59 19.78
N VAL A 105 10.72 -9.11 19.36
CA VAL A 105 11.40 -9.64 18.16
C VAL A 105 11.76 -11.11 18.34
N ALA A 106 12.25 -11.53 19.51
CA ALA A 106 12.50 -12.95 19.79
C ALA A 106 11.26 -13.80 19.54
N ARG A 107 10.09 -13.32 19.98
CA ARG A 107 8.79 -13.98 19.73
C ARG A 107 8.34 -13.95 18.27
N TRP A 108 8.73 -12.95 17.49
CA TRP A 108 8.50 -12.95 16.05
C TRP A 108 9.33 -14.04 15.36
N LEU A 109 10.57 -14.24 15.80
CA LEU A 109 11.45 -15.28 15.28
C LEU A 109 10.95 -16.68 15.68
N GLU A 110 10.52 -16.88 16.92
CA GLU A 110 9.93 -18.15 17.39
C GLU A 110 8.69 -18.58 16.58
N ARG A 111 7.95 -17.62 16.03
CA ARG A 111 6.76 -17.86 15.19
C ARG A 111 7.06 -17.89 13.69
N ASP A 112 8.34 -17.96 13.32
CA ASP A 112 8.81 -17.93 11.93
C ASP A 112 8.20 -16.80 11.10
N MET A 113 8.17 -15.59 11.69
CA MET A 113 7.57 -14.45 11.03
C MET A 113 8.38 -14.01 9.81
N ALA A 114 7.70 -13.77 8.69
CA ALA A 114 8.35 -13.36 7.45
C ALA A 114 9.26 -12.12 7.63
N THR A 115 10.45 -12.15 7.01
CA THR A 115 11.45 -11.05 7.06
C THR A 115 10.85 -9.68 6.75
N ALA A 116 9.99 -9.59 5.73
CA ALA A 116 9.35 -8.34 5.35
C ALA A 116 8.46 -7.75 6.46
N SER A 117 7.81 -8.61 7.24
CA SER A 117 6.97 -8.21 8.38
C SER A 117 7.81 -7.68 9.53
N ILE A 118 8.90 -8.38 9.90
CA ILE A 118 9.84 -7.95 10.94
C ILE A 118 10.40 -6.55 10.61
N HIS A 119 10.88 -6.36 9.38
CA HIS A 119 11.42 -5.08 8.92
C HIS A 119 10.37 -3.96 8.98
N ASN A 120 9.14 -4.24 8.54
CA ASN A 120 8.06 -3.26 8.55
C ASN A 120 7.63 -2.89 9.98
N TYR A 121 7.54 -3.86 10.88
CA TYR A 121 7.18 -3.64 12.27
C TYR A 121 8.25 -2.86 13.03
N LEU A 122 9.54 -3.15 12.80
CA LEU A 122 10.63 -2.34 13.34
C LEU A 122 10.59 -0.90 12.79
N SER A 123 10.22 -0.71 11.51
CA SER A 123 10.01 0.62 10.95
C SER A 123 8.85 1.38 11.61
N PHE A 124 7.77 0.69 11.98
CA PHE A 124 6.68 1.28 12.75
C PHE A 124 7.16 1.65 14.16
N LEU A 125 7.87 0.76 14.84
CA LEU A 125 8.42 1.05 16.17
C LEU A 125 9.40 2.23 16.17
N ARG A 126 10.23 2.41 15.13
CA ARG A 126 11.06 3.62 14.96
C ARG A 126 10.23 4.90 14.86
N THR A 127 9.11 4.85 14.13
CA THR A 127 8.19 5.99 14.06
C THR A 127 7.60 6.27 15.44
N TYR A 128 7.11 5.22 16.11
CA TYR A 128 6.55 5.32 17.46
C TYR A 128 7.55 5.87 18.47
N ALA A 129 8.81 5.44 18.40
CA ALA A 129 9.89 5.92 19.25
C ALA A 129 10.10 7.43 19.10
N GLY A 130 9.97 7.97 17.88
CA GLY A 130 9.96 9.41 17.64
C GLY A 130 8.82 10.13 18.37
N TRP A 131 7.61 9.58 18.34
CA TRP A 131 6.43 10.17 19.00
C TRP A 131 6.55 10.28 20.52
N ILE A 132 7.27 9.35 21.15
CA ILE A 132 7.50 9.34 22.60
C ILE A 132 8.83 10.01 23.01
N GLY A 133 9.45 10.78 22.11
CA GLY A 133 10.69 11.52 22.39
C GLY A 133 11.94 10.66 22.54
N ARG A 134 11.95 9.45 21.95
CA ARG A 134 13.09 8.52 21.97
C ARG A 134 13.53 8.11 20.55
N PRO A 135 13.81 9.07 19.64
CA PRO A 135 14.33 8.73 18.32
C PRO A 135 15.65 7.94 18.45
N GLY A 136 15.90 7.01 17.52
CA GLY A 136 17.10 6.18 17.52
C GLY A 136 17.11 5.01 18.52
N MET A 137 16.14 4.90 19.43
CA MET A 137 16.06 3.80 20.40
C MET A 137 15.86 2.42 19.74
N VAL A 138 15.18 2.36 18.59
CA VAL A 138 14.97 1.13 17.83
C VAL A 138 16.07 0.98 16.79
N ARG A 139 16.96 0.00 16.99
CA ARG A 139 18.15 -0.24 16.16
C ARG A 139 17.83 -0.88 14.81
N GLU A 140 18.87 -1.13 14.02
CA GLU A 140 18.79 -1.86 12.76
C GLU A 140 18.37 -3.32 12.96
N VAL A 141 17.82 -3.94 11.91
CA VAL A 141 17.27 -5.30 12.03
C VAL A 141 18.34 -6.30 12.46
N ALA A 142 19.53 -6.23 11.87
CA ALA A 142 20.67 -7.09 12.19
C ALA A 142 21.09 -7.04 13.67
N TYR A 143 20.82 -5.93 14.38
CA TYR A 143 21.06 -5.86 15.82
C TYR A 143 20.19 -6.84 16.60
N TYR A 144 18.92 -6.99 16.22
CA TYR A 144 17.97 -7.84 16.93
C TYR A 144 18.03 -9.31 16.50
N VAL A 145 18.31 -9.57 15.22
CA VAL A 145 18.26 -10.93 14.65
C VAL A 145 19.65 -11.56 14.46
N GLY A 146 20.72 -10.78 14.61
CA GLY A 146 22.09 -11.17 14.29
C GLY A 146 22.43 -10.98 12.81
N ALA A 147 23.67 -10.58 12.50
CA ALA A 147 24.10 -10.27 11.12
C ALA A 147 24.06 -11.49 10.17
N ALA A 148 24.28 -12.70 10.69
CA ALA A 148 24.24 -13.94 9.91
C ALA A 148 22.81 -14.47 9.66
N SER A 149 21.79 -13.87 10.29
CA SER A 149 20.41 -14.34 10.15
C SER A 149 19.86 -14.07 8.75
N PRO A 150 19.04 -14.97 8.19
CA PRO A 150 18.32 -14.72 6.93
C PRO A 150 17.36 -13.52 7.02
N HIS A 151 17.04 -13.05 8.24
CA HIS A 151 16.22 -11.86 8.47
C HIS A 151 17.01 -10.55 8.51
N ALA A 152 18.36 -10.59 8.56
CA ALA A 152 19.19 -9.40 8.68
C ALA A 152 18.98 -8.42 7.53
N HIS A 153 18.79 -8.95 6.32
CA HIS A 153 18.57 -8.18 5.10
C HIS A 153 17.34 -8.67 4.35
N ARG A 154 16.58 -7.73 3.76
CA ARG A 154 15.44 -8.06 2.91
C ARG A 154 15.91 -8.24 1.48
N LYS A 155 15.72 -9.45 0.93
CA LYS A 155 15.83 -9.68 -0.52
C LYS A 155 14.68 -8.97 -1.23
N GLN A 156 15.03 -8.18 -2.24
CA GLN A 156 14.14 -7.30 -2.98
C GLN A 156 14.13 -7.64 -4.47
N VAL A 157 14.11 -8.94 -4.76
CA VAL A 157 14.17 -9.50 -6.11
C VAL A 157 13.19 -10.67 -6.16
N ALA A 158 12.45 -10.81 -7.25
CA ALA A 158 11.60 -11.97 -7.48
C ALA A 158 12.46 -13.21 -7.74
N VAL A 159 12.09 -14.31 -7.10
CA VAL A 159 12.79 -15.61 -7.21
C VAL A 159 11.88 -16.70 -7.77
N GLU A 160 10.62 -16.37 -8.01
CA GLU A 160 9.57 -17.26 -8.51
C GLU A 160 8.66 -16.42 -9.42
N ASP A 161 8.13 -17.03 -10.49
CA ASP A 161 7.07 -16.40 -11.26
C ASP A 161 5.75 -16.48 -10.48
N ARG A 162 5.12 -15.32 -10.27
CA ARG A 162 3.83 -15.16 -9.57
C ARG A 162 2.69 -14.83 -10.53
N SER A 163 2.95 -14.96 -11.82
CA SER A 163 1.96 -14.83 -12.89
C SER A 163 0.89 -15.92 -12.75
N TRP A 164 -0.30 -15.70 -13.31
CA TRP A 164 -1.37 -16.70 -13.22
C TRP A 164 -1.07 -17.91 -14.09
N THR A 165 -0.48 -17.68 -15.26
CA THR A 165 -0.08 -18.74 -16.20
C THR A 165 0.96 -19.68 -15.58
N ALA A 166 1.92 -19.16 -14.80
CA ALA A 166 2.90 -20.00 -14.10
C ALA A 166 2.28 -20.94 -13.05
N HIS A 167 1.08 -20.63 -12.56
CA HIS A 167 0.31 -21.47 -11.66
C HIS A 167 -0.77 -22.30 -12.38
N GLY A 168 -0.70 -22.42 -13.71
CA GLY A 168 -1.62 -23.22 -14.52
C GLY A 168 -3.05 -22.66 -14.57
N VAL A 169 -3.24 -21.38 -14.25
CA VAL A 169 -4.56 -20.74 -14.32
C VAL A 169 -4.77 -20.15 -15.71
N ASP A 170 -5.77 -20.66 -16.43
CA ASP A 170 -6.31 -19.99 -17.61
C ASP A 170 -6.96 -18.66 -17.17
N ILE A 171 -6.31 -17.56 -17.55
CA ILE A 171 -6.68 -16.22 -17.09
C ILE A 171 -8.04 -15.81 -17.63
N GLU A 172 -8.26 -15.98 -18.93
CA GLU A 172 -9.49 -15.56 -19.60
C GLU A 172 -10.68 -16.37 -19.08
N ALA A 173 -10.54 -17.69 -19.00
CA ALA A 173 -11.59 -18.56 -18.48
C ALA A 173 -11.90 -18.25 -17.01
N LYS A 174 -10.88 -18.00 -16.18
CA LYS A 174 -11.08 -17.65 -14.76
C LYS A 174 -11.74 -16.29 -14.58
N ILE A 175 -11.38 -15.30 -15.40
CA ILE A 175 -12.02 -13.97 -15.38
C ILE A 175 -13.49 -14.10 -15.82
N ALA A 176 -13.77 -14.87 -16.88
CA ALA A 176 -15.13 -15.12 -17.35
C ALA A 176 -15.99 -15.82 -16.29
N GLU A 177 -15.44 -16.84 -15.62
CA GLU A 177 -16.11 -17.54 -14.51
C GLU A 177 -16.48 -16.58 -13.37
N VAL A 178 -15.54 -15.71 -12.96
CA VAL A 178 -15.79 -14.70 -11.93
C VAL A 178 -16.81 -13.67 -12.41
N ALA A 179 -16.73 -13.23 -13.67
CA ALA A 179 -17.63 -12.25 -14.25
C ALA A 179 -19.08 -12.76 -14.33
N ALA A 180 -19.27 -14.05 -14.58
CA ALA A 180 -20.58 -14.69 -14.59
C ALA A 180 -21.26 -14.65 -13.21
N PHE A 181 -20.49 -14.68 -12.12
CA PHE A 181 -21.01 -14.53 -10.76
C PHE A 181 -21.10 -13.07 -10.30
N ASP A 182 -20.08 -12.28 -10.63
CA ASP A 182 -19.96 -10.88 -10.25
C ASP A 182 -19.33 -10.06 -11.39
N PRO A 183 -20.14 -9.40 -12.23
CA PRO A 183 -19.63 -8.70 -13.41
C PRO A 183 -18.70 -7.53 -13.04
N TRP A 184 -18.90 -6.89 -11.89
CA TRP A 184 -18.02 -5.80 -11.44
C TRP A 184 -16.64 -6.29 -11.05
N VAL A 185 -16.56 -7.42 -10.34
CA VAL A 185 -15.28 -8.04 -9.98
C VAL A 185 -14.58 -8.61 -11.21
N GLY A 186 -15.33 -9.19 -12.15
CA GLY A 186 -14.83 -9.62 -13.46
C GLY A 186 -14.12 -8.49 -14.21
N LEU A 187 -14.81 -7.35 -14.40
CA LEU A 187 -14.23 -6.15 -15.04
C LEU A 187 -12.96 -5.65 -14.31
N GLN A 188 -12.96 -5.68 -12.97
CA GLN A 188 -11.81 -5.24 -12.18
C GLN A 188 -10.60 -6.18 -12.34
N LEU A 189 -10.82 -7.50 -12.45
CA LEU A 189 -9.75 -8.46 -12.75
C LEU A 189 -9.23 -8.27 -14.18
N GLU A 190 -10.11 -8.03 -15.13
CA GLU A 190 -9.73 -7.79 -16.52
C GLU A 190 -8.88 -6.52 -16.68
N ILE A 191 -9.21 -5.43 -15.97
CA ILE A 191 -8.36 -4.23 -15.91
C ILE A 191 -6.99 -4.56 -15.31
N CYS A 192 -6.91 -5.43 -14.30
CA CYS A 192 -5.62 -5.87 -13.74
C CYS A 192 -4.81 -6.67 -14.77
N HIS A 193 -5.47 -7.50 -15.59
CA HIS A 193 -4.82 -8.30 -16.63
C HIS A 193 -4.34 -7.44 -17.80
N ARG A 194 -5.24 -6.67 -18.42
CA ARG A 194 -4.98 -5.92 -19.66
C ARG A 194 -4.05 -4.72 -19.49
N PHE A 195 -4.08 -4.06 -18.33
CA PHE A 195 -3.29 -2.84 -18.08
C PHE A 195 -2.26 -3.01 -16.95
N GLY A 196 -2.01 -4.25 -16.55
CA GLY A 196 -1.17 -4.59 -15.40
C GLY A 196 -1.62 -3.90 -14.11
N ALA A 197 -2.85 -3.40 -13.99
CA ALA A 197 -3.24 -2.47 -12.94
C ALA A 197 -3.15 -3.10 -11.54
N ARG A 198 -2.83 -2.28 -10.53
CA ARG A 198 -2.98 -2.75 -9.13
C ARG A 198 -4.46 -3.01 -8.86
N PRO A 199 -4.82 -3.99 -8.01
CA PRO A 199 -6.22 -4.23 -7.65
C PRO A 199 -6.94 -3.00 -7.06
N LYS A 200 -6.20 -2.07 -6.44
CA LYS A 200 -6.76 -0.79 -6.00
C LYS A 200 -6.99 0.19 -7.16
N GLU A 201 -6.07 0.25 -8.12
CA GLU A 201 -6.21 1.07 -9.34
C GLU A 201 -7.44 0.61 -10.13
N ALA A 202 -7.57 -0.69 -10.41
CA ALA A 202 -8.72 -1.25 -11.14
C ALA A 202 -10.07 -0.91 -10.47
N ARG A 203 -10.17 -1.09 -9.15
CA ARG A 203 -11.39 -0.77 -8.38
C ARG A 203 -11.68 0.72 -8.20
N HIS A 204 -10.76 1.60 -8.58
CA HIS A 204 -10.98 3.05 -8.57
C HIS A 204 -10.87 3.64 -9.98
N PHE A 205 -10.71 2.79 -11.00
CA PHE A 205 -10.54 3.22 -12.38
C PHE A 205 -11.79 3.93 -12.84
N ARG A 206 -11.63 5.06 -13.53
CA ARG A 206 -12.73 5.87 -14.06
C ARG A 206 -12.56 5.89 -15.58
N PRO A 207 -13.38 5.16 -16.34
CA PRO A 207 -13.12 4.96 -17.77
C PRO A 207 -13.37 6.21 -18.63
N HIS A 208 -14.28 7.09 -18.19
CA HIS A 208 -14.59 8.34 -18.86
C HIS A 208 -13.45 9.35 -18.68
N GLY A 209 -12.80 9.71 -19.79
CA GLY A 209 -11.65 10.63 -19.80
C GLY A 209 -10.32 9.98 -19.38
N ALA A 210 -10.25 8.65 -19.27
CA ALA A 210 -9.00 7.95 -19.00
C ALA A 210 -8.12 7.81 -20.26
N LEU A 211 -8.73 7.65 -21.43
CA LEU A 211 -8.00 7.64 -22.69
C LEU A 211 -7.57 9.06 -23.02
N ILE A 212 -6.27 9.27 -23.16
CA ILE A 212 -5.65 10.55 -23.45
C ILE A 212 -4.66 10.41 -24.60
N PRO A 213 -4.48 11.44 -25.42
CA PRO A 213 -3.45 11.45 -26.44
C PRO A 213 -2.06 11.65 -25.80
N ARG A 214 -1.01 11.27 -26.53
CA ARG A 214 0.39 11.25 -26.10
C ARG A 214 0.86 12.58 -25.49
N GLU A 215 0.47 13.71 -26.08
CA GLU A 215 0.84 15.05 -25.64
C GLU A 215 0.31 15.40 -24.24
N LEU A 216 -0.72 14.71 -23.77
CA LEU A 216 -1.26 14.87 -22.42
C LEU A 216 -0.72 13.84 -21.43
N ALA A 217 -0.01 12.81 -21.89
CA ALA A 217 0.55 11.77 -21.04
C ALA A 217 1.75 12.30 -20.22
N VAL A 218 2.03 11.66 -19.08
CA VAL A 218 3.23 11.93 -18.30
C VAL A 218 4.44 11.71 -19.19
N GLU A 219 5.29 12.72 -19.34
CA GLU A 219 6.45 12.73 -20.26
C GLU A 219 7.30 11.45 -20.15
N ARG A 220 7.64 11.03 -18.93
CA ARG A 220 8.38 9.78 -18.67
C ARG A 220 7.67 8.54 -19.24
N ASP A 221 6.35 8.47 -19.09
CA ASP A 221 5.56 7.32 -19.51
C ASP A 221 5.45 7.30 -21.05
N ALA A 222 5.22 8.46 -21.68
CA ALA A 222 5.23 8.62 -23.13
C ALA A 222 6.61 8.33 -23.75
N ALA A 223 7.69 8.79 -23.13
CA ALA A 223 9.06 8.58 -23.61
C ALA A 223 9.49 7.11 -23.61
N ALA A 224 8.93 6.28 -22.71
CA ALA A 224 9.22 4.84 -22.68
C ALA A 224 8.55 4.05 -23.82
N TYR A 225 7.50 4.62 -24.42
CA TYR A 225 6.70 4.02 -25.50
C TYR A 225 6.55 5.03 -26.64
N PRO A 226 7.64 5.39 -27.36
CA PRO A 226 7.58 6.34 -28.46
C PRO A 226 6.67 5.91 -29.61
N GLU A 227 6.40 4.62 -29.74
CA GLU A 227 5.52 4.02 -30.74
C GLU A 227 4.01 4.20 -30.43
N CYS A 228 3.65 4.71 -29.25
CA CYS A 228 2.27 4.83 -28.82
C CYS A 228 1.78 6.30 -28.86
N GLU A 229 0.63 6.51 -29.49
CA GLU A 229 -0.06 7.80 -29.61
C GLU A 229 -1.16 8.02 -28.55
N GLU A 230 -1.63 6.95 -27.92
CA GLU A 230 -2.71 6.99 -26.93
C GLU A 230 -2.32 6.25 -25.65
N PHE A 231 -2.76 6.80 -24.52
CA PHE A 231 -2.47 6.27 -23.19
C PHE A 231 -3.73 6.23 -22.31
N VAL A 232 -3.73 5.31 -21.37
CA VAL A 232 -4.78 5.10 -20.38
C VAL A 232 -4.29 5.59 -19.02
N ARG A 233 -4.87 6.70 -18.56
CA ARG A 233 -4.51 7.34 -17.30
C ARG A 233 -5.10 6.63 -16.09
N PHE A 234 -4.22 6.11 -15.23
CA PHE A 234 -4.56 5.66 -13.88
C PHE A 234 -4.23 6.75 -12.87
N ALA A 235 -5.21 7.58 -12.52
CA ALA A 235 -5.04 8.66 -11.55
C ALA A 235 -5.47 8.26 -10.12
N GLN A 236 -6.60 7.58 -9.98
CA GLN A 236 -7.15 7.17 -8.69
C GLN A 236 -6.66 5.78 -8.27
N GLY A 237 -6.60 5.54 -6.96
CA GLY A 237 -6.19 4.24 -6.41
C GLY A 237 -4.69 3.96 -6.46
N THR A 238 -3.91 4.82 -7.12
CA THR A 238 -2.45 4.70 -7.23
C THR A 238 -1.74 4.82 -5.89
N LYS A 239 -0.56 4.22 -5.81
CA LYS A 239 0.27 4.28 -4.61
C LYS A 239 0.87 5.68 -4.46
N GLY A 240 0.59 6.33 -3.33
CA GLY A 240 1.11 7.66 -3.03
C GLY A 240 0.45 8.80 -3.83
N GLY A 241 -0.68 8.54 -4.51
CA GLY A 241 -1.41 9.54 -5.29
C GLY A 241 -0.70 10.00 -6.56
N ARG A 242 0.31 9.25 -7.02
CA ARG A 242 1.04 9.55 -8.25
C ARG A 242 0.34 8.89 -9.43
N PRO A 243 -0.18 9.66 -10.41
CA PRO A 243 -0.75 9.06 -11.61
C PRO A 243 0.34 8.32 -12.41
N ARG A 244 -0.10 7.38 -13.24
CA ARG A 244 0.69 6.72 -14.28
C ARG A 244 -0.17 6.58 -15.51
N ASP A 245 0.44 6.67 -16.68
CA ASP A 245 -0.24 6.55 -17.96
C ASP A 245 0.27 5.26 -18.65
N GLU A 246 -0.65 4.31 -18.87
CA GLU A 246 -0.35 3.02 -19.49
C GLU A 246 -0.54 3.12 -21.00
N PRO A 247 0.41 2.70 -21.85
CA PRO A 247 0.23 2.74 -23.31
C PRO A 247 -0.96 1.87 -23.75
N LEU A 248 -1.75 2.37 -24.69
CA LEU A 248 -2.80 1.58 -25.36
C LEU A 248 -2.17 0.86 -26.56
N GLN A 249 -1.97 -0.45 -26.45
CA GLN A 249 -1.17 -1.23 -27.41
C GLN A 249 -1.97 -2.30 -28.17
N THR A 250 -3.10 -2.74 -27.62
CA THR A 250 -3.84 -3.91 -28.12
C THR A 250 -5.31 -3.59 -28.34
N GLU A 251 -5.96 -4.33 -29.23
CA GLU A 251 -7.39 -4.15 -29.49
C GLU A 251 -8.22 -4.58 -28.28
N GLU A 252 -7.81 -5.62 -27.56
CA GLU A 252 -8.49 -6.10 -26.35
C GLU A 252 -8.50 -5.03 -25.24
N GLN A 253 -7.44 -4.22 -25.14
CA GLN A 253 -7.43 -3.06 -24.24
C GLN A 253 -8.45 -2.00 -24.69
N ARG A 254 -8.56 -1.73 -26.00
CA ARG A 254 -9.48 -0.74 -26.56
C ARG A 254 -10.94 -1.18 -26.41
N GLU A 255 -11.22 -2.45 -26.68
CA GLU A 255 -12.53 -3.07 -26.46
C GLU A 255 -12.95 -3.01 -25.00
N LEU A 256 -12.03 -3.34 -24.07
CA LEU A 256 -12.28 -3.22 -22.63
C LEU A 256 -12.63 -1.78 -22.24
N LEU A 257 -11.89 -0.77 -22.72
CA LEU A 257 -12.20 0.63 -22.43
C LEU A 257 -13.58 1.03 -22.94
N THR A 258 -13.90 0.67 -24.19
CA THR A 258 -15.19 0.96 -24.81
C THR A 258 -16.33 0.34 -24.00
N ARG A 259 -16.18 -0.92 -23.60
CA ARG A 259 -17.16 -1.62 -22.76
C ARG A 259 -17.28 -1.02 -21.36
N LEU A 260 -16.17 -0.58 -20.75
CA LEU A 260 -16.21 0.11 -19.47
C LEU A 260 -16.92 1.45 -19.56
N GLN A 261 -16.75 2.20 -20.66
CA GLN A 261 -17.43 3.48 -20.88
C GLN A 261 -18.94 3.32 -21.08
N SER A 262 -19.41 2.19 -21.61
CA SER A 262 -20.86 1.92 -21.74
C SER A 262 -21.50 1.44 -20.43
N ILE A 263 -20.76 0.70 -19.59
CA ILE A 263 -21.26 0.15 -18.32
C ILE A 263 -21.21 1.16 -17.18
N VAL A 264 -20.12 1.94 -17.09
CA VAL A 264 -19.88 2.84 -15.95
C VAL A 264 -20.47 4.21 -16.25
N ALA A 265 -21.25 4.75 -15.31
CA ALA A 265 -21.76 6.12 -15.44
C ALA A 265 -20.62 7.16 -15.46
N LYS A 266 -20.82 8.27 -16.17
CA LYS A 266 -19.85 9.40 -16.17
C LYS A 266 -19.56 9.86 -14.75
N GLY A 267 -18.28 10.10 -14.44
CA GLY A 267 -17.81 10.49 -13.10
C GLY A 267 -17.69 9.35 -12.08
N TRP A 268 -18.18 8.15 -12.39
CA TRP A 268 -18.08 6.98 -11.53
C TRP A 268 -16.85 6.12 -11.81
N TYR A 269 -16.50 5.28 -10.83
CA TYR A 269 -15.43 4.30 -10.93
C TYR A 269 -15.98 2.90 -11.20
N VAL A 270 -15.11 1.98 -11.64
CA VAL A 270 -15.46 0.56 -11.87
C VAL A 270 -15.72 -0.14 -10.53
N GLY A 271 -16.96 -0.04 -10.06
CA GLY A 271 -17.47 -0.68 -8.86
C GLY A 271 -18.98 -0.62 -8.84
N GLU A 272 -19.60 -1.51 -8.06
CA GLU A 272 -21.05 -1.58 -8.04
C GLU A 272 -21.67 -0.26 -7.53
N PRO A 273 -22.63 0.32 -8.26
CA PRO A 273 -23.37 1.50 -7.82
C PRO A 273 -24.05 1.31 -6.47
N GLY A 274 -24.19 2.39 -5.71
CA GLY A 274 -24.81 2.34 -4.37
C GLY A 274 -23.90 1.81 -3.26
N ARG A 275 -22.68 1.35 -3.58
CA ARG A 275 -21.67 0.95 -2.58
C ARG A 275 -20.57 1.98 -2.39
N THR A 276 -20.13 2.09 -1.15
CA THR A 276 -18.89 2.81 -0.81
C THR A 276 -17.66 2.08 -1.37
N ALA A 277 -16.56 2.80 -1.55
CA ALA A 277 -15.29 2.21 -2.01
C ALA A 277 -14.76 1.12 -1.05
N ALA A 278 -15.08 1.20 0.25
CA ALA A 278 -14.76 0.18 1.23
C ALA A 278 -15.59 -1.09 1.02
N GLN A 279 -16.91 -0.96 0.88
CA GLN A 279 -17.80 -2.10 0.59
C GLN A 279 -17.46 -2.76 -0.75
N ASN A 280 -17.11 -1.99 -1.78
CA ASN A 280 -16.63 -2.53 -3.05
C ASN A 280 -15.26 -3.24 -2.90
N ALA A 281 -14.38 -2.78 -2.01
CA ALA A 281 -13.14 -3.49 -1.70
C ALA A 281 -13.41 -4.84 -1.02
N ASP A 282 -14.29 -4.86 -0.03
CA ASP A 282 -14.62 -6.07 0.71
C ASP A 282 -15.32 -7.09 -0.21
N ARG A 283 -16.26 -6.63 -1.04
CA ARG A 283 -16.90 -7.42 -2.09
C ARG A 283 -15.85 -8.07 -3.01
N PHE A 284 -14.94 -7.27 -3.59
CA PHE A 284 -13.87 -7.78 -4.44
C PHE A 284 -13.09 -8.91 -3.79
N TYR A 285 -12.54 -8.69 -2.59
CA TYR A 285 -11.72 -9.73 -1.94
C TYR A 285 -12.54 -10.93 -1.44
N ASN A 286 -13.82 -10.75 -1.10
CA ASN A 286 -14.73 -11.86 -0.80
C ASN A 286 -14.95 -12.75 -2.03
N VAL A 287 -15.21 -12.15 -3.18
CA VAL A 287 -15.38 -12.89 -4.44
C VAL A 287 -14.08 -13.61 -4.82
N LEU A 288 -12.93 -12.95 -4.75
CA LEU A 288 -11.64 -13.63 -5.01
C LEU A 288 -11.43 -14.85 -4.11
N ARG A 289 -11.76 -14.75 -2.81
CA ARG A 289 -11.70 -15.89 -1.88
C ARG A 289 -12.64 -17.01 -2.29
N ARG A 290 -13.88 -16.68 -2.69
CA ARG A 290 -14.89 -17.65 -3.15
C ARG A 290 -14.39 -18.46 -4.34
N PHE A 291 -13.72 -17.82 -5.28
CA PHE A 291 -13.18 -18.46 -6.49
C PHE A 291 -11.77 -19.04 -6.30
N GLY A 292 -11.28 -19.13 -5.06
CA GLY A 292 -9.96 -19.70 -4.77
C GLY A 292 -8.78 -18.85 -5.23
N ILE A 293 -8.99 -17.59 -5.66
CA ILE A 293 -7.95 -16.64 -6.08
C ILE A 293 -7.22 -16.13 -4.83
N THR A 294 -6.50 -17.05 -4.19
CA THR A 294 -5.70 -16.87 -2.99
C THR A 294 -4.45 -17.74 -3.11
N ARG A 295 -3.38 -17.35 -2.40
CA ARG A 295 -2.13 -18.14 -2.38
C ARG A 295 -2.32 -19.58 -1.93
N ASN A 296 -3.23 -19.84 -1.00
CA ASN A 296 -3.40 -21.18 -0.42
C ASN A 296 -4.24 -22.12 -1.30
N ALA A 297 -5.07 -21.58 -2.19
CA ALA A 297 -5.94 -22.38 -3.06
C ALA A 297 -5.34 -22.49 -4.46
N LEU A 298 -5.51 -21.49 -5.31
CA LEU A 298 -4.98 -21.52 -6.68
C LEU A 298 -3.51 -21.05 -6.79
N GLY A 299 -2.82 -20.77 -5.68
CA GLY A 299 -1.46 -20.19 -5.72
C GLY A 299 -1.42 -18.70 -6.11
N VAL A 300 -2.49 -18.18 -6.71
CA VAL A 300 -2.52 -16.84 -7.32
C VAL A 300 -3.22 -15.79 -6.45
N THR A 301 -2.99 -14.52 -6.78
CA THR A 301 -3.75 -13.38 -6.25
C THR A 301 -4.06 -12.42 -7.39
N ALA A 302 -5.00 -11.48 -7.24
CA ALA A 302 -5.21 -10.44 -8.26
C ALA A 302 -3.94 -9.61 -8.56
N HIS A 303 -3.01 -9.49 -7.61
CA HIS A 303 -1.72 -8.85 -7.89
C HIS A 303 -0.81 -9.69 -8.80
N GLY A 304 -1.04 -11.00 -8.90
CA GLY A 304 -0.36 -11.89 -9.85
C GLY A 304 -0.61 -11.52 -11.32
N LEU A 305 -1.77 -10.93 -11.66
CA LEU A 305 -2.03 -10.40 -13.01
C LEU A 305 -1.12 -9.24 -13.39
N ARG A 306 -0.63 -8.49 -12.39
CA ARG A 306 0.40 -7.47 -12.61
C ARG A 306 1.78 -8.08 -12.81
N HIS A 307 2.08 -9.22 -12.17
CA HIS A 307 3.29 -9.99 -12.47
C HIS A 307 3.22 -10.57 -13.89
N GLN A 308 2.06 -11.09 -14.30
CA GLN A 308 1.79 -11.52 -15.67
C GLN A 308 2.10 -10.40 -16.68
N SER A 309 1.43 -9.25 -16.57
CA SER A 309 1.63 -8.12 -17.50
C SER A 309 3.08 -7.57 -17.51
N ALA A 310 3.79 -7.65 -16.38
CA ALA A 310 5.20 -7.27 -16.31
C ALA A 310 6.10 -8.24 -17.09
N ASN A 311 5.92 -9.54 -16.87
CA ASN A 311 6.73 -10.56 -17.53
C ASN A 311 6.40 -10.66 -19.02
N ASP A 312 5.12 -10.58 -19.41
CA ASP A 312 4.70 -10.60 -20.81
C ASP A 312 5.20 -9.36 -21.56
N GLY A 313 5.24 -8.20 -20.89
CA GLY A 313 5.84 -6.98 -21.44
C GLY A 313 7.34 -7.10 -21.67
N TYR A 314 8.05 -7.60 -20.66
CA TYR A 314 9.48 -7.86 -20.79
C TYR A 314 9.78 -8.84 -21.93
N GLU A 315 8.97 -9.88 -22.08
CA GLU A 315 9.09 -10.86 -23.16
C GLU A 315 8.80 -10.27 -24.53
N ALA A 316 7.76 -9.44 -24.66
CA ALA A 316 7.46 -8.75 -25.90
C ALA A 316 8.58 -7.78 -26.32
N ASP A 317 9.19 -7.09 -25.35
CA ASP A 317 10.28 -6.15 -25.61
C ASP A 317 11.59 -6.87 -25.96
N THR A 318 11.92 -7.99 -25.30
CA THR A 318 13.22 -8.70 -25.47
C THR A 318 13.18 -9.87 -26.45
N GLY A 319 12.00 -10.39 -26.77
CA GLY A 319 11.84 -11.65 -27.49
C GLY A 319 12.20 -12.90 -26.67
N ALA A 320 12.51 -12.77 -25.37
CA ALA A 320 12.94 -13.86 -24.51
C ALA A 320 12.24 -13.82 -23.14
N PRO A 321 12.03 -14.98 -22.48
CA PRO A 321 11.46 -15.05 -21.14
C PRO A 321 12.16 -14.15 -20.12
N SER A 322 11.41 -13.72 -19.10
CA SER A 322 12.04 -13.06 -17.95
C SER A 322 12.91 -14.04 -17.14
N PRO A 323 13.89 -13.57 -16.34
CA PRO A 323 14.69 -14.41 -15.46
C PRO A 323 13.86 -15.35 -14.55
N VAL A 324 12.77 -14.85 -13.97
CA VAL A 324 11.88 -15.68 -13.12
C VAL A 324 11.08 -16.73 -13.91
N ARG A 325 11.01 -16.60 -15.24
CA ARG A 325 10.44 -17.58 -16.16
C ARG A 325 11.48 -18.50 -16.79
N GLY A 326 12.72 -18.48 -16.28
CA GLY A 326 13.75 -19.47 -16.60
C GLY A 326 14.76 -19.05 -17.66
N GLN A 327 14.73 -17.79 -18.11
CA GLN A 327 15.76 -17.29 -19.01
C GLN A 327 17.13 -17.28 -18.32
N GLN A 328 18.15 -17.80 -19.01
CA GLN A 328 19.51 -17.92 -18.48
C GLN A 328 20.49 -16.91 -19.10
N GLU A 329 20.24 -16.51 -20.35
CA GLU A 329 21.08 -15.56 -21.08
C GLU A 329 20.45 -14.17 -21.09
N ARG A 330 21.26 -13.14 -20.84
CA ARG A 330 20.80 -11.76 -20.79
C ARG A 330 20.62 -11.23 -22.22
N PRO A 331 19.41 -10.82 -22.64
CA PRO A 331 19.20 -10.17 -23.94
C PRO A 331 19.95 -8.84 -24.03
N ASP A 332 20.38 -8.47 -25.25
CA ASP A 332 21.11 -7.20 -25.50
C ASP A 332 20.30 -5.97 -25.04
N ASN A 333 18.98 -6.00 -25.20
CA ASN A 333 18.07 -4.94 -24.82
C ASN A 333 17.44 -5.13 -23.42
N ASP A 334 18.01 -5.99 -22.55
CA ASP A 334 17.49 -6.25 -21.19
C ASP A 334 17.33 -4.98 -20.35
N ALA A 335 18.28 -4.04 -20.45
CA ALA A 335 18.23 -2.79 -19.69
C ALA A 335 17.00 -1.94 -20.07
N ASP A 336 16.74 -1.80 -21.36
CA ASP A 336 15.61 -1.04 -21.90
C ASP A 336 14.27 -1.71 -21.57
N ALA A 337 14.19 -3.04 -21.70
CA ALA A 337 13.00 -3.80 -21.32
C ALA A 337 12.70 -3.71 -19.81
N ARG A 338 13.73 -3.73 -18.97
CA ARG A 338 13.58 -3.49 -17.52
C ARG A 338 13.10 -2.07 -17.23
N TYR A 339 13.57 -1.09 -17.99
CA TYR A 339 13.13 0.29 -17.87
C TYR A 339 11.65 0.42 -18.24
N ARG A 340 11.26 -0.05 -19.44
CA ARG A 340 9.86 -0.11 -19.90
C ARG A 340 8.96 -0.84 -18.91
N THR A 341 9.42 -1.96 -18.36
CA THR A 341 8.72 -2.70 -17.29
C THR A 341 8.53 -1.85 -16.03
N ALA A 342 9.57 -1.14 -15.56
CA ALA A 342 9.45 -0.27 -14.39
C ALA A 342 8.43 0.87 -14.64
N ILE A 343 8.49 1.48 -15.82
CA ILE A 343 7.58 2.56 -16.23
C ILE A 343 6.13 2.08 -16.34
N ARG A 344 5.89 0.95 -17.04
CA ARG A 344 4.58 0.26 -17.08
C ARG A 344 4.01 0.08 -15.68
N LEU A 345 4.88 -0.32 -14.76
CA LEU A 345 4.50 -0.55 -13.37
C LEU A 345 4.46 0.74 -12.50
N GLY A 346 4.50 1.93 -13.11
CA GLY A 346 4.43 3.22 -12.43
C GLY A 346 5.54 3.40 -11.38
N HIS A 347 6.71 2.84 -11.64
CA HIS A 347 7.90 2.98 -10.80
C HIS A 347 8.91 3.91 -11.47
N SER A 348 9.42 4.87 -10.70
CA SER A 348 10.46 5.80 -11.19
C SER A 348 11.88 5.24 -11.09
N ARG A 349 12.07 4.04 -10.54
CA ARG A 349 13.38 3.43 -10.29
C ARG A 349 13.48 2.10 -11.01
N LEU A 350 14.50 1.94 -11.83
CA LEU A 350 14.76 0.74 -12.62
C LEU A 350 14.77 -0.52 -11.76
N ARG A 351 15.46 -0.49 -10.62
CA ARG A 351 15.52 -1.62 -9.66
C ARG A 351 14.14 -2.17 -9.27
N SER A 352 13.07 -1.39 -9.41
CA SER A 352 11.72 -1.87 -9.10
C SER A 352 11.23 -2.97 -10.05
N SER A 353 11.74 -3.05 -11.28
CA SER A 353 11.37 -4.14 -12.21
C SER A 353 11.83 -5.50 -11.69
N THR A 354 12.95 -5.57 -10.96
CA THR A 354 13.49 -6.81 -10.38
C THR A 354 12.54 -7.49 -9.39
N PHE A 355 11.57 -6.76 -8.81
CA PHE A 355 10.50 -7.33 -7.99
C PHE A 355 9.49 -8.17 -8.77
N TYR A 356 9.51 -8.08 -10.10
CA TYR A 356 8.56 -8.74 -11.00
C TYR A 356 9.28 -9.70 -11.92
N VAL A 357 10.33 -9.24 -12.63
CA VAL A 357 11.06 -10.03 -13.64
C VAL A 357 12.27 -10.77 -13.08
N GLY A 358 12.68 -10.51 -11.83
CA GLY A 358 13.87 -11.10 -11.21
C GLY A 358 15.18 -10.43 -11.64
N THR A 359 16.29 -11.12 -11.45
CA THR A 359 17.65 -10.71 -11.87
C THR A 359 18.36 -11.91 -12.50
N MET A 360 19.30 -11.64 -13.41
CA MET A 360 20.16 -12.65 -14.03
C MET A 360 21.44 -12.91 -13.21
N GLY A 361 21.67 -12.15 -12.13
CA GLY A 361 22.85 -12.28 -11.28
C GLY A 361 22.78 -13.44 -10.28
N LYS A 362 23.96 -13.97 -9.90
CA LYS A 362 24.09 -14.89 -8.76
C LYS A 362 23.42 -14.28 -7.51
N PRO A 363 22.76 -15.08 -6.65
CA PRO A 363 22.08 -14.56 -5.46
C PRO A 363 23.04 -13.75 -4.57
N GLY A 364 22.90 -12.42 -4.61
CA GLY A 364 23.74 -11.49 -3.83
C GLY A 364 24.30 -10.30 -4.63
N GLN A 365 24.36 -10.38 -5.96
CA GLN A 365 24.68 -9.23 -6.81
C GLN A 365 23.37 -8.68 -7.38
N ALA A 366 22.86 -7.60 -6.79
CA ALA A 366 21.87 -6.79 -7.49
C ALA A 366 22.56 -6.18 -8.71
N ASP A 367 21.90 -6.19 -9.86
CA ASP A 367 22.34 -5.43 -11.03
C ASP A 367 22.63 -3.99 -10.57
N ALA A 368 23.91 -3.61 -10.60
CA ALA A 368 24.33 -2.26 -10.35
C ALA A 368 23.82 -1.42 -11.52
N ALA A 369 22.59 -0.93 -11.40
CA ALA A 369 22.19 0.25 -12.14
C ALA A 369 23.04 1.39 -11.57
N GLU A 370 24.02 1.86 -12.33
CA GLU A 370 24.61 3.17 -12.11
C GLU A 370 23.46 4.17 -12.10
N ASP A 371 23.13 4.65 -10.90
CA ASP A 371 22.21 5.77 -10.70
C ASP A 371 22.94 6.98 -11.29
N GLN A 372 22.69 7.32 -12.56
CA GLN A 372 23.14 8.59 -13.09
C GLN A 372 22.49 9.69 -12.25
N PRO A 373 23.28 10.58 -11.60
CA PRO A 373 22.70 11.66 -10.82
C PRO A 373 21.91 12.56 -11.77
N ALA A 374 20.64 12.80 -11.42
CA ALA A 374 19.86 13.85 -12.06
C ALA A 374 20.68 15.15 -11.99
N ALA A 375 20.94 15.74 -13.14
CA ALA A 375 21.61 17.03 -13.26
C ALA A 375 20.91 18.06 -12.35
N GLY A 376 21.73 18.79 -11.57
CA GLY A 376 21.29 19.71 -10.54
C GLY A 376 20.32 20.76 -11.06
N GLY A 377 19.18 20.89 -10.37
CA GLY A 377 18.39 22.10 -10.37
C GLY A 377 18.72 22.87 -9.10
N ASP A 378 19.35 24.03 -9.24
CA ASP A 378 19.63 24.95 -8.16
C ASP A 378 18.35 25.39 -7.43
N PRO A 379 18.42 25.67 -6.12
CA PRO A 379 17.27 26.14 -5.36
C PRO A 379 16.94 27.59 -5.72
N VAL A 380 15.76 27.81 -6.28
CA VAL A 380 15.17 29.14 -6.43
C VAL A 380 14.80 29.66 -5.03
N GLU A 381 15.55 30.67 -4.59
CA GLU A 381 15.20 31.58 -3.50
C GLU A 381 13.79 32.15 -3.71
N GLN A 382 12.88 31.93 -2.75
CA GLN A 382 11.66 32.73 -2.65
C GLN A 382 11.83 33.70 -1.49
N SER A 383 12.14 34.94 -1.85
CA SER A 383 11.96 36.13 -1.04
C SER A 383 10.48 36.52 -0.99
N SER A 384 10.00 36.72 0.24
CA SER A 384 8.76 37.40 0.69
C SER A 384 7.43 36.67 0.55
#